data_AF-A0A956F6W4-F1
#
_entry.id   AF-A0A956F6W4-F1
#
_cell.length_a   1.000
_cell.length_b   1.000
_cell.length_c   1.000
_cell.angle_alpha   90.00
_cell.angle_beta   90.00
_cell.angle_gamma   90.00
#
_symmetry.space_group_name_H-M   'P 1'
#
loop_
_entity.id
_entity.type
_entity.pdbx_description
1 polymer ?
#
loop_
_entity_poly.entity_id
_entity_poly.type
_entity_poly.pdbx_seq_one_letter_code
_entity_poly.pdbx_strand_id
1 'polypeptide(L)'
;MSRSLPGTLAAASLAMVLVGCGPQIELETVDTGSDATHGDTGLDSSTTSTIEPETTTGPVPTVRQVDILFVVDNSGSMGEEQGKIAASIGNLVGVLDGASPPVDYRIGVTTTDNGNPWCQGTGPEGGALVATSCLGRLSDFVFEGAQVIDATEEACLDVCAIEALGLDTPWIDVQSSTGTTNAPEGAVIDALRCMLPQGINGCGFEQPLESLYKSIQRFDSQAEASYGFHRDGALLAVVIITDEVDCSHNPEHETIFLPDGNRVFWSDPTGPAPTSAVCWNAGVECAGSGNPYDECHSQDLDENGEVVTEGAVDDAVLHPVVRYTAQLAGAGVFVVSIDGVTESGFPVYADALSDPEFQESFGIGPGCESSAGRAVPPVRIRDVVASVSGAENQYSICSSGFEVAMNAIATGILLRLP
;
A
#
# COMPACT_ATOMS: atom_id res chain seq x y z
N MET A 1 17.87 -49.21 42.50
CA MET A 1 18.89 -49.37 41.45
C MET A 1 19.06 -48.01 40.79
N SER A 2 19.85 -47.13 41.40
CA SER A 2 21.27 -46.86 41.14
C SER A 2 21.51 -45.96 39.92
N ARG A 3 21.81 -44.70 40.25
CA ARG A 3 22.58 -43.64 39.55
C ARG A 3 23.48 -44.08 38.39
N SER A 4 23.62 -43.22 37.36
CA SER A 4 24.89 -42.49 37.05
C SER A 4 24.86 -41.78 35.66
N LEU A 5 25.18 -40.48 35.65
CA LEU A 5 25.95 -39.77 34.61
C LEU A 5 27.46 -40.12 34.79
N PRO A 6 28.47 -39.72 33.97
CA PRO A 6 28.53 -38.77 32.81
C PRO A 6 29.44 -39.27 31.62
N GLY A 7 29.74 -38.42 30.62
CA GLY A 7 30.86 -38.67 29.70
C GLY A 7 31.04 -37.66 28.55
N THR A 8 31.95 -36.71 28.74
CA THR A 8 32.51 -35.72 27.78
C THR A 8 33.68 -36.31 26.97
N LEU A 9 33.89 -35.88 25.71
CA LEU A 9 35.16 -35.85 24.93
C LEU A 9 34.89 -35.00 23.66
N ALA A 10 35.37 -33.77 23.50
CA ALA A 10 36.73 -33.29 23.17
C ALA A 10 37.04 -33.17 21.65
N ALA A 11 37.07 -31.91 21.22
CA ALA A 11 37.76 -31.21 20.12
C ALA A 11 38.62 -31.94 19.06
N ALA A 12 38.50 -31.46 17.82
CA ALA A 12 39.64 -31.22 16.92
C ALA A 12 39.35 -30.07 15.93
N SER A 13 40.18 -29.03 15.99
CA SER A 13 40.25 -27.91 15.05
C SER A 13 40.95 -28.33 13.75
N LEU A 14 40.53 -27.76 12.62
CA LEU A 14 41.44 -27.54 11.48
C LEU A 14 41.07 -26.23 10.77
N ALA A 15 41.96 -25.26 10.84
CA ALA A 15 41.95 -24.04 10.05
C ALA A 15 42.70 -24.29 8.73
N MET A 16 42.18 -23.78 7.62
CA MET A 16 42.97 -23.54 6.41
C MET A 16 42.46 -22.26 5.74
N VAL A 17 43.36 -21.27 5.70
CA VAL A 17 43.27 -20.00 4.96
C VAL A 17 44.10 -20.16 3.68
N LEU A 18 43.61 -19.63 2.54
CA LEU A 18 44.34 -19.04 1.39
C LEU A 18 43.27 -18.65 0.34
N VAL A 19 42.93 -17.36 0.14
CA VAL A 19 43.56 -16.30 -0.68
C VAL A 19 43.20 -16.35 -2.18
N GLY A 20 42.67 -15.21 -2.68
CA GLY A 20 42.70 -14.72 -4.07
C GLY A 20 41.46 -15.05 -4.91
N CYS A 21 40.87 -14.18 -5.74
CA CYS A 21 41.16 -12.80 -6.17
C CYS A 21 39.84 -12.19 -6.69
N GLY A 22 39.58 -10.92 -6.41
CA GLY A 22 38.58 -10.11 -7.11
C GLY A 22 39.18 -9.46 -8.37
N PRO A 23 38.38 -9.02 -9.36
CA PRO A 23 38.89 -8.21 -10.46
C PRO A 23 38.91 -6.74 -10.06
N GLN A 24 40.10 -6.15 -10.07
CA GLN A 24 40.30 -4.71 -10.17
C GLN A 24 40.24 -4.30 -11.66
N ILE A 25 39.52 -3.22 -11.94
CA ILE A 25 39.53 -2.55 -13.24
C ILE A 25 40.74 -1.62 -13.24
N GLU A 26 41.75 -1.97 -14.03
CA GLU A 26 42.94 -1.15 -14.26
C GLU A 26 42.76 -0.31 -15.52
N LEU A 27 43.01 0.99 -15.35
CA LEU A 27 42.84 2.05 -16.34
C LEU A 27 44.08 2.07 -17.24
N GLU A 28 43.99 1.59 -18.48
CA GLU A 28 45.10 1.71 -19.43
C GLU A 28 45.06 3.08 -20.14
N THR A 29 46.11 3.86 -19.91
CA THR A 29 46.50 5.02 -20.70
C THR A 29 47.29 4.57 -21.94
N VAL A 30 46.90 5.03 -23.13
CA VAL A 30 47.73 4.97 -24.34
C VAL A 30 47.90 6.37 -24.89
N ASP A 31 49.16 6.79 -25.06
CA ASP A 31 49.54 8.08 -25.62
C ASP A 31 50.45 7.92 -26.87
N THR A 32 50.24 8.87 -27.79
CA THR A 32 51.03 9.35 -28.94
C THR A 32 51.20 8.53 -30.23
N GLY A 33 50.82 9.18 -31.35
CA GLY A 33 51.20 8.81 -32.72
C GLY A 33 50.57 9.70 -33.80
N SER A 34 51.20 10.85 -34.06
CA SER A 34 50.95 12.01 -34.94
C SER A 34 50.55 11.87 -36.43
N ASP A 35 50.12 13.04 -36.97
CA ASP A 35 50.09 13.59 -38.36
C ASP A 35 48.79 13.39 -39.20
N ALA A 36 48.17 14.38 -39.89
CA ALA A 36 48.53 15.77 -40.21
C ALA A 36 47.31 16.60 -40.75
N THR A 37 47.32 17.91 -40.45
CA THR A 37 46.88 19.11 -41.25
C THR A 37 45.41 19.57 -41.44
N HIS A 38 45.31 20.92 -41.45
CA HIS A 38 44.20 21.88 -41.71
C HIS A 38 43.23 22.13 -40.54
N GLY A 39 42.99 23.34 -40.04
CA GLY A 39 43.33 24.70 -40.46
C GLY A 39 42.14 25.63 -40.24
N ASP A 40 42.23 26.48 -39.21
CA ASP A 40 41.60 27.80 -39.05
C ASP A 40 40.36 28.02 -38.13
N THR A 41 40.60 28.99 -37.23
CA THR A 41 39.79 29.90 -36.40
C THR A 41 38.30 29.68 -36.10
N GLY A 42 37.94 29.90 -34.83
CA GLY A 42 36.60 30.40 -34.48
C GLY A 42 36.23 30.19 -33.02
N LEU A 43 36.55 31.18 -32.18
CA LEU A 43 36.10 31.28 -30.80
C LEU A 43 34.59 31.58 -30.78
N ASP A 44 33.77 30.67 -30.27
CA ASP A 44 32.49 31.03 -29.65
C ASP A 44 32.26 30.20 -28.38
N SER A 45 31.98 30.92 -27.32
CA SER A 45 31.82 30.48 -25.95
C SER A 45 30.43 29.86 -25.80
N SER A 46 30.29 28.60 -26.19
CA SER A 46 29.16 27.77 -25.79
C SER A 46 29.32 27.44 -24.30
N THR A 47 28.64 28.20 -23.44
CA THR A 47 28.31 27.80 -22.08
C THR A 47 27.58 26.46 -22.14
N THR A 48 28.31 25.37 -21.90
CA THR A 48 27.74 24.08 -21.58
C THR A 48 26.97 24.25 -20.28
N SER A 49 25.65 24.47 -20.41
CA SER A 49 24.72 24.33 -19.30
C SER A 49 24.75 22.86 -18.92
N THR A 50 25.60 22.52 -17.95
CA THR A 50 25.46 21.30 -17.18
C THR A 50 24.07 21.38 -16.54
N ILE A 51 23.12 20.65 -17.12
CA ILE A 51 21.90 20.30 -16.40
C ILE A 51 22.39 19.39 -15.28
N GLU A 52 22.67 19.97 -14.12
CA GLU A 52 22.69 19.16 -12.90
C GLU A 52 21.29 18.57 -12.76
N PRO A 53 21.17 17.28 -12.40
CA PRO A 53 19.86 16.76 -12.04
C PRO A 53 19.35 17.65 -10.91
N GLU A 54 18.22 18.32 -11.10
CA GLU A 54 17.51 18.90 -9.98
C GLU A 54 17.19 17.73 -9.04
N THR A 55 18.01 17.60 -7.98
CA THR A 55 17.58 16.91 -6.78
C THR A 55 16.34 17.64 -6.32
N THR A 56 15.18 17.06 -6.58
CA THR A 56 13.93 17.48 -5.96
C THR A 56 14.10 17.28 -4.46
N THR A 57 14.64 18.30 -3.78
CA THR A 57 14.78 18.34 -2.33
C THR A 57 13.39 18.55 -1.75
N GLY A 58 12.66 17.46 -1.72
CA GLY A 58 11.49 17.29 -0.90
C GLY A 58 11.74 17.59 0.58
N PRO A 59 10.73 17.94 1.38
CA PRO A 59 10.88 18.01 2.83
C PRO A 59 11.27 16.63 3.37
N VAL A 60 12.50 16.49 3.86
CA VAL A 60 12.91 15.37 4.71
C VAL A 60 12.24 15.57 6.08
N PRO A 61 11.75 14.51 6.78
CA PRO A 61 11.21 14.67 8.12
C PRO A 61 12.19 15.43 9.01
N THR A 62 11.79 16.60 9.50
CA THR A 62 12.64 17.51 10.28
C THR A 62 12.43 17.35 11.78
N VAL A 63 11.40 16.61 12.17
CA VAL A 63 11.06 16.31 13.56
C VAL A 63 10.89 14.81 13.74
N ARG A 64 11.03 14.35 14.98
CA ARG A 64 10.88 12.93 15.34
C ARG A 64 9.40 12.59 15.59
N GLN A 65 8.59 12.85 14.57
CA GLN A 65 7.14 12.70 14.59
C GLN A 65 6.67 11.99 13.33
N VAL A 66 5.61 11.19 13.44
CA VAL A 66 5.01 10.46 12.32
C VAL A 66 3.49 10.56 12.36
N ASP A 67 2.85 10.77 11.21
CA ASP A 67 1.41 10.68 11.06
C ASP A 67 1.12 9.47 10.17
N ILE A 68 0.38 8.49 10.70
CA ILE A 68 0.17 7.19 10.07
C ILE A 68 -1.26 7.10 9.58
N LEU A 69 -1.44 7.03 8.26
CA LEU A 69 -2.72 6.82 7.62
C LEU A 69 -2.88 5.33 7.28
N PHE A 70 -3.89 4.69 7.86
CA PHE A 70 -4.38 3.39 7.40
C PHE A 70 -5.45 3.60 6.34
N VAL A 71 -5.26 3.03 5.15
CA VAL A 71 -6.27 2.93 4.09
C VAL A 71 -6.74 1.49 4.09
N VAL A 72 -7.88 1.24 4.73
CA VAL A 72 -8.38 -0.10 5.01
C VAL A 72 -9.47 -0.44 4.02
N ASP A 73 -9.28 -1.55 3.33
CA ASP A 73 -10.33 -2.10 2.49
C ASP A 73 -11.54 -2.55 3.31
N ASN A 74 -12.68 -1.96 2.98
CA ASN A 74 -13.96 -2.21 3.61
C ASN A 74 -14.92 -2.98 2.70
N SER A 75 -14.41 -3.70 1.70
CA SER A 75 -15.17 -4.62 0.86
C SER A 75 -15.63 -5.87 1.65
N GLY A 76 -16.55 -6.63 1.04
CA GLY A 76 -17.22 -7.78 1.66
C GLY A 76 -16.30 -8.93 2.11
N SER A 77 -15.08 -9.03 1.57
CA SER A 77 -14.11 -10.10 1.87
C SER A 77 -13.24 -9.81 3.09
N MET A 78 -13.14 -8.54 3.52
CA MET A 78 -12.09 -8.06 4.43
C MET A 78 -12.32 -8.31 5.93
N GLY A 79 -13.32 -9.12 6.30
CA GLY A 79 -13.72 -9.34 7.70
C GLY A 79 -12.58 -9.92 8.56
N GLU A 80 -12.01 -11.04 8.12
CA GLU A 80 -10.91 -11.73 8.81
C GLU A 80 -9.66 -10.83 8.89
N GLU A 81 -9.34 -10.16 7.79
CA GLU A 81 -8.18 -9.27 7.64
C GLU A 81 -8.26 -8.09 8.61
N GLN A 82 -9.44 -7.47 8.76
CA GLN A 82 -9.63 -6.38 9.71
C GLN A 82 -9.46 -6.84 11.17
N GLY A 83 -9.90 -8.05 11.50
CA GLY A 83 -9.61 -8.68 12.78
C GLY A 83 -8.10 -8.86 13.00
N LYS A 84 -7.35 -9.35 12.00
CA LYS A 84 -5.88 -9.52 12.04
C LYS A 84 -5.16 -8.18 12.26
N ILE A 85 -5.61 -7.10 11.62
CA ILE A 85 -5.07 -5.73 11.81
C ILE A 85 -5.23 -5.30 13.26
N ALA A 86 -6.45 -5.38 13.80
CA ALA A 86 -6.74 -4.98 15.17
C ALA A 86 -5.97 -5.84 16.20
N ALA A 87 -5.86 -7.14 15.97
CA ALA A 87 -5.08 -8.04 16.83
C ALA A 87 -3.58 -7.66 16.86
N SER A 88 -3.04 -7.23 15.72
CA SER A 88 -1.60 -6.99 15.52
C SER A 88 -1.14 -5.56 15.81
N ILE A 89 -2.05 -4.59 15.97
CA ILE A 89 -1.69 -3.16 16.11
C ILE A 89 -0.77 -2.87 17.30
N GLY A 90 -0.87 -3.68 18.36
CA GLY A 90 0.01 -3.56 19.53
C GLY A 90 1.49 -3.73 19.20
N ASN A 91 1.82 -4.43 18.12
CA ASN A 91 3.20 -4.61 17.65
C ASN A 91 3.77 -3.32 17.09
N LEU A 92 2.99 -2.58 16.30
CA LEU A 92 3.38 -1.28 15.78
C LEU A 92 3.54 -0.27 16.93
N VAL A 93 2.51 -0.17 17.78
CA VAL A 93 2.50 0.76 18.93
C VAL A 93 3.66 0.46 19.89
N GLY A 94 3.89 -0.80 20.23
CA GLY A 94 4.96 -1.20 21.15
C GLY A 94 6.36 -0.83 20.66
N VAL A 95 6.61 -0.89 19.34
CA VAL A 95 7.89 -0.46 18.75
C VAL A 95 8.04 1.06 18.81
N LEU A 96 6.97 1.82 18.50
CA LEU A 96 7.00 3.30 18.55
C LEU A 96 7.15 3.82 19.99
N ASP A 97 6.38 3.28 20.93
CA ASP A 97 6.44 3.64 22.36
C ASP A 97 7.79 3.27 22.99
N GLY A 98 8.42 2.19 22.50
CA GLY A 98 9.74 1.74 22.95
C GLY A 98 10.93 2.52 22.37
N ALA A 99 10.69 3.43 21.42
CA ALA A 99 11.75 4.16 20.73
C ALA A 99 12.49 5.15 21.65
N SER A 100 13.81 5.27 21.45
CA SER A 100 14.65 6.25 22.13
C SER A 100 15.59 6.92 21.12
N PRO A 101 15.53 8.26 20.93
CA PRO A 101 14.61 9.20 21.58
C PRO A 101 13.12 8.93 21.25
N PRO A 102 12.18 9.44 22.08
CA PRO A 102 10.74 9.18 21.90
C PRO A 102 10.23 9.72 20.55
N VAL A 103 9.15 9.12 20.06
CA VAL A 103 8.47 9.49 18.82
C VAL A 103 7.03 9.89 19.15
N ASP A 104 6.58 11.05 18.68
CA ASP A 104 5.17 11.44 18.76
C ASP A 104 4.45 11.00 17.49
N TYR A 105 3.33 10.28 17.62
CA TYR A 105 2.62 9.74 16.48
C TYR A 105 1.13 10.06 16.47
N ARG A 106 0.59 10.17 15.26
CA ARG A 106 -0.86 10.17 15.02
C ARG A 106 -1.25 8.98 14.19
N ILE A 107 -2.44 8.44 14.42
CA ILE A 107 -3.00 7.36 13.61
C ILE A 107 -4.42 7.76 13.18
N GLY A 108 -4.61 7.88 11.87
CA GLY A 108 -5.90 8.09 11.21
C GLY A 108 -6.24 6.89 10.35
N VAL A 109 -7.53 6.65 10.14
CA VAL A 109 -8.02 5.55 9.30
C VAL A 109 -9.00 6.12 8.28
N THR A 110 -8.91 5.67 7.05
CA THR A 110 -9.92 5.86 5.99
C THR A 110 -10.15 4.52 5.29
N THR A 111 -11.08 4.48 4.35
CA THR A 111 -11.45 3.26 3.61
C THR A 111 -10.96 3.30 2.17
N THR A 112 -11.08 2.17 1.46
CA THR A 112 -10.94 2.12 -0.01
C THR A 112 -12.19 2.59 -0.74
N ASP A 113 -13.31 2.82 -0.05
CA ASP A 113 -14.54 3.26 -0.69
C ASP A 113 -14.53 4.77 -1.00
N ASN A 114 -14.43 5.05 -2.29
CA ASN A 114 -14.43 6.39 -2.84
C ASN A 114 -15.62 6.63 -3.79
N GLY A 115 -16.58 5.71 -3.78
CA GLY A 115 -17.77 5.73 -4.61
C GLY A 115 -17.52 5.17 -6.00
N ASN A 116 -18.48 4.41 -6.51
CA ASN A 116 -18.49 3.88 -7.87
C ASN A 116 -19.95 3.85 -8.37
N PRO A 117 -20.22 4.12 -9.66
CA PRO A 117 -21.58 4.07 -10.21
C PRO A 117 -22.32 2.75 -9.98
N TRP A 118 -21.61 1.62 -9.85
CA TRP A 118 -22.19 0.32 -9.54
C TRP A 118 -22.57 0.16 -8.06
N CYS A 119 -21.78 0.74 -7.17
CA CYS A 119 -21.90 0.61 -5.72
C CYS A 119 -22.82 1.67 -5.12
N GLN A 120 -24.12 1.50 -5.33
CA GLN A 120 -25.12 2.42 -4.78
C GLN A 120 -25.34 2.17 -3.28
N GLY A 121 -25.20 3.21 -2.46
CA GLY A 121 -25.58 3.18 -1.04
C GLY A 121 -24.50 2.69 -0.07
N THR A 122 -23.25 2.55 -0.50
CA THR A 122 -22.13 2.13 0.37
C THR A 122 -21.67 3.22 1.34
N GLY A 123 -21.95 4.49 1.03
CA GLY A 123 -21.63 5.63 1.91
C GLY A 123 -20.14 6.00 1.90
N PRO A 124 -19.55 6.31 0.73
CA PRO A 124 -18.11 6.43 0.57
C PRO A 124 -17.50 7.53 1.44
N GLU A 125 -16.42 7.20 2.15
CA GLU A 125 -15.59 8.15 2.89
C GLU A 125 -14.84 9.10 1.95
N GLY A 126 -14.41 8.59 0.80
CA GLY A 126 -13.64 9.34 -0.20
C GLY A 126 -12.44 10.07 0.42
N GLY A 127 -11.64 9.33 1.19
CA GLY A 127 -10.46 9.82 1.91
C GLY A 127 -10.77 10.59 3.20
N ALA A 128 -12.02 10.73 3.62
CA ALA A 128 -12.33 11.28 4.95
C ALA A 128 -11.86 10.31 6.04
N LEU A 129 -11.32 10.84 7.14
CA LEU A 129 -10.92 10.01 8.27
C LEU A 129 -12.14 9.55 9.08
N VAL A 130 -12.18 8.27 9.43
CA VAL A 130 -13.18 7.66 10.28
C VAL A 130 -12.53 7.31 11.62
N ALA A 131 -13.11 7.84 12.70
CA ALA A 131 -12.56 7.72 14.05
C ALA A 131 -13.66 7.39 15.07
N THR A 132 -14.53 6.46 14.70
CA THR A 132 -15.60 5.93 15.54
C THR A 132 -15.30 4.48 15.90
N SER A 133 -15.73 4.05 17.10
CA SER A 133 -15.62 2.64 17.48
C SER A 133 -16.47 1.77 16.56
N CYS A 134 -15.94 0.61 16.17
CA CYS A 134 -16.67 -0.41 15.44
C CYS A 134 -17.96 -0.85 16.16
N LEU A 135 -17.98 -0.83 17.51
CA LEU A 135 -19.17 -1.15 18.31
C LEU A 135 -20.34 -0.18 18.07
N GLY A 136 -20.05 1.04 17.64
CA GLY A 136 -21.07 2.05 17.32
C GLY A 136 -21.73 1.85 15.96
N ARG A 137 -21.22 0.91 15.15
CA ARG A 137 -21.57 0.77 13.73
C ARG A 137 -21.51 -0.70 13.26
N LEU A 138 -22.01 -1.60 14.10
CA LEU A 138 -22.01 -3.05 13.84
C LEU A 138 -22.72 -3.45 12.53
N SER A 139 -23.69 -2.66 12.07
CA SER A 139 -24.34 -2.89 10.77
C SER A 139 -23.38 -2.82 9.58
N ASP A 140 -22.28 -2.07 9.72
CA ASP A 140 -21.29 -1.91 8.66
C ASP A 140 -20.46 -3.20 8.46
N PHE A 141 -20.52 -4.12 9.44
CA PHE A 141 -19.84 -5.43 9.39
C PHE A 141 -20.73 -6.54 8.80
N VAL A 142 -21.86 -6.16 8.22
CA VAL A 142 -22.75 -7.07 7.48
C VAL A 142 -22.81 -6.61 6.03
N PHE A 143 -22.33 -7.46 5.13
CA PHE A 143 -22.39 -7.23 3.69
C PHE A 143 -23.62 -7.91 3.09
N GLU A 144 -24.57 -7.13 2.57
CA GLU A 144 -25.79 -7.62 1.92
C GLU A 144 -25.62 -7.76 0.40
N GLY A 145 -24.63 -8.55 -0.03
CA GLY A 145 -24.36 -8.82 -1.44
C GLY A 145 -25.15 -10.02 -2.01
N ALA A 146 -24.57 -10.67 -3.02
CA ALA A 146 -25.11 -11.93 -3.55
C ALA A 146 -25.23 -13.03 -2.47
N GLN A 147 -24.34 -12.97 -1.49
CA GLN A 147 -24.44 -13.70 -0.23
C GLN A 147 -24.33 -12.71 0.92
N VAL A 148 -25.06 -12.99 2.00
CA VAL A 148 -24.91 -12.24 3.24
C VAL A 148 -23.66 -12.75 3.94
N ILE A 149 -22.72 -11.83 4.17
CA ILE A 149 -21.51 -12.08 4.97
C ILE A 149 -21.64 -11.26 6.25
N ASP A 150 -21.41 -11.90 7.40
CA ASP A 150 -21.45 -11.24 8.71
C ASP A 150 -20.09 -11.46 9.38
N ALA A 151 -19.28 -10.39 9.40
CA ALA A 151 -17.96 -10.35 10.02
C ALA A 151 -17.97 -9.66 11.39
N THR A 152 -19.16 -9.42 11.96
CA THR A 152 -19.31 -8.61 13.19
C THR A 152 -18.49 -9.17 14.35
N GLU A 153 -18.50 -10.50 14.52
CA GLU A 153 -17.79 -11.16 15.62
C GLU A 153 -16.27 -11.02 15.46
N GLU A 154 -15.73 -11.50 14.34
CA GLU A 154 -14.28 -11.61 14.11
C GLU A 154 -13.59 -10.25 13.88
N ALA A 155 -14.27 -9.31 13.23
CA ALA A 155 -13.70 -8.01 12.89
C ALA A 155 -13.87 -6.96 14.00
N CYS A 156 -14.88 -7.09 14.86
CA CYS A 156 -15.17 -6.09 15.89
C CYS A 156 -15.32 -6.66 17.31
N LEU A 157 -16.26 -7.57 17.55
CA LEU A 157 -16.62 -7.99 18.92
C LEU A 157 -15.48 -8.73 19.64
N ASP A 158 -14.66 -9.49 18.90
CA ASP A 158 -13.51 -10.21 19.45
C ASP A 158 -12.33 -9.28 19.82
N VAL A 159 -12.26 -8.08 19.24
CA VAL A 159 -11.09 -7.19 19.34
C VAL A 159 -11.37 -5.88 20.07
N CYS A 160 -12.62 -5.41 20.12
CA CYS A 160 -12.98 -4.11 20.65
C CYS A 160 -13.82 -4.17 21.94
N ALA A 161 -13.48 -3.32 22.90
CA ALA A 161 -14.20 -3.19 24.18
C ALA A 161 -14.65 -1.75 24.52
N ILE A 162 -14.42 -0.77 23.64
CA ILE A 162 -14.71 0.65 23.89
C ILE A 162 -15.89 1.07 23.01
N GLU A 163 -17.04 1.38 23.61
CA GLU A 163 -18.26 1.74 22.85
C GLU A 163 -18.13 3.08 22.10
N ALA A 164 -17.44 4.06 22.69
CA ALA A 164 -17.25 5.38 22.10
C ALA A 164 -15.83 5.89 22.36
N LEU A 165 -15.14 6.29 21.29
CA LEU A 165 -13.77 6.80 21.36
C LEU A 165 -13.69 8.24 21.89
N GLY A 166 -14.76 9.03 21.75
CA GLY A 166 -14.83 10.38 22.33
C GLY A 166 -13.74 11.34 21.84
N LEU A 167 -13.27 11.19 20.60
CA LEU A 167 -12.20 12.01 20.04
C LEU A 167 -12.75 13.32 19.48
N ASP A 168 -12.09 14.44 19.79
CA ASP A 168 -12.42 15.76 19.21
C ASP A 168 -11.90 15.91 17.77
N THR A 169 -10.89 15.12 17.41
CA THR A 169 -10.27 15.06 16.09
C THR A 169 -10.38 13.64 15.54
N PRO A 170 -10.48 13.44 14.21
CA PRO A 170 -10.66 12.10 13.65
C PRO A 170 -9.35 11.30 13.56
N TRP A 171 -8.56 11.27 14.63
CA TRP A 171 -7.33 10.48 14.77
C TRP A 171 -6.95 10.30 16.24
N ILE A 172 -6.21 9.23 16.52
CA ILE A 172 -5.49 9.06 17.78
C ILE A 172 -4.19 9.87 17.72
N ASP A 173 -3.89 10.64 18.75
CA ASP A 173 -2.68 11.45 18.93
C ASP A 173 -1.96 10.99 20.20
N VAL A 174 -0.68 10.63 20.07
CA VAL A 174 0.19 10.20 21.15
C VAL A 174 1.46 11.04 21.14
N GLN A 175 1.65 11.81 22.20
CA GLN A 175 2.79 12.68 22.42
C GLN A 175 3.73 12.03 23.45
N SER A 176 4.44 10.98 23.04
CA SER A 176 5.39 10.24 23.88
C SER A 176 6.47 11.13 24.49
N SER A 177 6.86 12.20 23.79
CA SER A 177 7.83 13.19 24.28
C SER A 177 7.35 13.96 25.52
N THR A 178 6.03 14.09 25.70
CA THR A 178 5.39 14.81 26.83
C THR A 178 4.57 13.90 27.74
N GLY A 179 4.36 12.64 27.35
CA GLY A 179 3.55 11.67 28.08
C GLY A 179 2.05 11.96 28.02
N THR A 180 1.55 12.48 26.90
CA THR A 180 0.11 12.79 26.73
C THR A 180 -0.49 12.06 25.53
N THR A 181 -1.80 11.81 25.56
CA THR A 181 -2.57 11.23 24.45
C THR A 181 -4.04 11.65 24.52
N ASN A 182 -4.74 11.63 23.38
CA ASN A 182 -6.20 11.79 23.33
C ASN A 182 -6.98 10.46 23.41
N ALA A 183 -6.30 9.31 23.51
CA ALA A 183 -6.97 8.02 23.62
C ALA A 183 -7.78 7.91 24.94
N PRO A 184 -8.98 7.30 24.91
CA PRO A 184 -9.81 7.07 26.10
C PRO A 184 -9.01 6.45 27.25
N GLU A 185 -8.98 7.14 28.40
CA GLU A 185 -8.27 6.69 29.60
C GLU A 185 -6.76 6.39 29.39
N GLY A 186 -6.18 6.88 28.28
CA GLY A 186 -4.81 6.56 27.87
C GLY A 186 -4.64 5.18 27.23
N ALA A 187 -5.73 4.46 26.95
CA ALA A 187 -5.71 3.10 26.39
C ALA A 187 -5.54 3.12 24.86
N VAL A 188 -4.37 3.51 24.38
CA VAL A 188 -4.06 3.68 22.94
C VAL A 188 -4.34 2.42 22.13
N ILE A 189 -3.83 1.25 22.55
CA ILE A 189 -3.99 -0.01 21.81
C ILE A 189 -5.47 -0.42 21.73
N ASP A 190 -6.21 -0.31 22.83
CA ASP A 190 -7.63 -0.69 22.85
C ASP A 190 -8.49 0.29 22.04
N ALA A 191 -8.15 1.59 22.05
CA ALA A 191 -8.79 2.57 21.17
C ALA A 191 -8.56 2.26 19.69
N LEU A 192 -7.33 1.90 19.30
CA LEU A 192 -7.00 1.53 17.93
C LEU A 192 -7.66 0.23 17.50
N ARG A 193 -7.75 -0.77 18.37
CA ARG A 193 -8.51 -2.01 18.10
C ARG A 193 -9.97 -1.76 17.78
N CYS A 194 -10.56 -0.74 18.41
CA CYS A 194 -11.92 -0.30 18.13
C CYS A 194 -12.03 0.62 16.92
N MET A 195 -10.97 1.33 16.56
CA MET A 195 -10.96 2.32 15.49
C MET A 195 -10.57 1.75 14.13
N LEU A 196 -9.70 0.74 14.07
CA LEU A 196 -9.12 0.21 12.83
C LEU A 196 -10.10 -0.58 11.97
N PRO A 197 -10.94 -1.48 12.51
CA PRO A 197 -11.98 -2.12 11.73
C PRO A 197 -12.93 -1.07 11.15
N GLN A 198 -13.10 -1.04 9.83
CA GLN A 198 -13.90 -0.10 9.04
C GLN A 198 -15.22 -0.67 8.51
N GLY A 199 -15.51 -1.96 8.75
CA GLY A 199 -16.70 -2.62 8.21
C GLY A 199 -16.41 -3.30 6.87
N ILE A 200 -17.38 -4.04 6.34
CA ILE A 200 -17.27 -4.82 5.10
C ILE A 200 -18.37 -4.44 4.08
N ASN A 201 -19.01 -3.27 4.27
CA ASN A 201 -20.13 -2.78 3.47
C ASN A 201 -19.75 -1.76 2.39
N GLY A 202 -18.45 -1.58 2.16
CA GLY A 202 -17.89 -0.73 1.12
C GLY A 202 -18.07 -1.29 -0.29
N CYS A 203 -17.70 -0.47 -1.27
CA CYS A 203 -17.73 -0.86 -2.67
C CYS A 203 -16.68 -1.92 -3.03
N GLY A 204 -17.10 -3.00 -3.71
CA GLY A 204 -16.21 -4.02 -4.29
C GLY A 204 -15.43 -3.59 -5.53
N PHE A 205 -15.24 -2.28 -5.70
CA PHE A 205 -14.38 -1.66 -6.70
C PHE A 205 -13.49 -0.67 -5.96
N GLU A 206 -12.54 -1.23 -5.25
CA GLU A 206 -11.73 -0.63 -4.21
C GLU A 206 -10.81 0.44 -4.80
N GLN A 207 -10.71 1.61 -4.16
CA GLN A 207 -9.90 2.73 -4.68
C GLN A 207 -8.85 3.19 -3.65
N PRO A 208 -7.95 2.30 -3.20
CA PRO A 208 -6.95 2.64 -2.19
C PRO A 208 -6.09 3.85 -2.58
N LEU A 209 -5.71 3.96 -3.85
CA LEU A 209 -4.86 5.06 -4.30
C LEU A 209 -5.61 6.39 -4.35
N GLU A 210 -6.85 6.43 -4.82
CA GLU A 210 -7.65 7.65 -4.84
C GLU A 210 -8.11 8.06 -3.43
N SER A 211 -8.41 7.11 -2.54
CA SER A 211 -8.66 7.39 -1.13
C SER A 211 -7.45 8.02 -0.44
N LEU A 212 -6.24 7.49 -0.68
CA LEU A 212 -5.00 8.12 -0.22
C LEU A 212 -4.86 9.54 -0.79
N TYR A 213 -5.05 9.70 -2.09
CA TYR A 213 -4.90 10.97 -2.78
C TYR A 213 -5.82 12.06 -2.20
N LYS A 214 -7.09 11.72 -2.00
CA LYS A 214 -8.09 12.62 -1.42
C LYS A 214 -7.86 12.87 0.07
N SER A 215 -7.35 11.89 0.83
CA SER A 215 -7.01 12.07 2.24
C SER A 215 -6.00 13.21 2.42
N ILE A 216 -4.93 13.20 1.62
CA ILE A 216 -3.90 14.25 1.66
C ILE A 216 -4.52 15.62 1.35
N GLN A 217 -5.39 15.72 0.34
CA GLN A 217 -6.07 16.98 0.03
C GLN A 217 -6.96 17.49 1.18
N ARG A 218 -7.60 16.57 1.92
CA ARG A 218 -8.42 16.92 3.08
C ARG A 218 -7.58 17.39 4.27
N PHE A 219 -6.36 16.88 4.43
CA PHE A 219 -5.45 17.33 5.50
C PHE A 219 -5.07 18.81 5.33
N ASP A 220 -5.05 19.31 4.09
CA ASP A 220 -4.73 20.71 3.77
C ASP A 220 -5.94 21.65 3.73
N SER A 221 -7.16 21.11 3.79
CA SER A 221 -8.39 21.89 3.65
C SER A 221 -9.00 22.25 5.01
N GLN A 222 -8.91 23.52 5.43
CA GLN A 222 -9.45 24.02 6.72
C GLN A 222 -10.94 23.75 6.97
N ALA A 223 -11.72 23.45 5.93
CA ALA A 223 -13.13 23.13 6.05
C ALA A 223 -13.38 21.65 6.43
N GLU A 224 -12.38 20.80 6.31
CA GLU A 224 -12.47 19.36 6.55
C GLU A 224 -12.16 19.01 8.01
N ALA A 225 -12.83 17.99 8.55
CA ALA A 225 -12.56 17.50 9.90
C ALA A 225 -11.13 16.93 10.05
N SER A 226 -10.55 16.44 8.95
CA SER A 226 -9.20 15.88 8.89
C SER A 226 -8.11 16.94 8.75
N TYR A 227 -8.46 18.23 8.70
CA TYR A 227 -7.49 19.32 8.56
C TYR A 227 -6.39 19.26 9.61
N GLY A 228 -5.14 19.37 9.17
CA GLY A 228 -3.98 19.37 10.05
C GLY A 228 -3.65 18.00 10.67
N PHE A 229 -4.17 16.91 10.10
CA PHE A 229 -3.74 15.55 10.46
C PHE A 229 -2.24 15.38 10.23
N HIS A 230 -1.76 15.62 8.99
CA HIS A 230 -0.34 15.61 8.65
C HIS A 230 0.33 16.90 9.13
N ARG A 231 1.28 16.76 10.05
CA ARG A 231 2.00 17.86 10.69
C ARG A 231 3.21 18.28 9.85
N ASP A 232 3.46 19.59 9.84
CA ASP A 232 4.67 20.14 9.23
C ASP A 232 5.94 19.45 9.73
N GLY A 233 6.70 18.89 8.78
CA GLY A 233 7.98 18.24 9.05
C GLY A 233 7.90 16.84 9.67
N ALA A 234 6.69 16.32 9.95
CA ALA A 234 6.50 14.93 10.36
C ALA A 234 6.55 13.98 9.15
N LEU A 235 7.00 12.74 9.38
CA LEU A 235 6.89 11.67 8.39
C LEU A 235 5.41 11.34 8.17
N LEU A 236 4.94 11.28 6.92
CA LEU A 236 3.63 10.67 6.60
C LEU A 236 3.84 9.20 6.27
N ALA A 237 3.45 8.29 7.16
CA ALA A 237 3.42 6.87 6.86
C ALA A 237 2.03 6.48 6.35
N VAL A 238 1.96 5.71 5.27
CA VAL A 238 0.72 5.20 4.69
C VAL A 238 0.77 3.69 4.71
N VAL A 239 -0.26 3.05 5.25
CA VAL A 239 -0.44 1.60 5.27
C VAL A 239 -1.71 1.27 4.50
N ILE A 240 -1.55 0.76 3.29
CA ILE A 240 -2.65 0.28 2.45
C ILE A 240 -2.91 -1.19 2.77
N ILE A 241 -4.16 -1.57 2.99
CA ILE A 241 -4.52 -2.96 3.31
C ILE A 241 -5.73 -3.36 2.48
N THR A 242 -5.55 -4.29 1.56
CA THR A 242 -6.58 -4.73 0.58
C THR A 242 -6.24 -6.11 0.03
N ASP A 243 -7.24 -6.94 -0.22
CA ASP A 243 -7.09 -8.22 -0.92
C ASP A 243 -7.36 -8.10 -2.44
N GLU A 244 -7.59 -6.87 -2.92
CA GLU A 244 -8.01 -6.55 -4.28
C GLU A 244 -7.03 -5.66 -5.04
N VAL A 245 -7.35 -5.42 -6.32
CA VAL A 245 -6.62 -4.48 -7.18
C VAL A 245 -7.06 -3.03 -6.93
N ASP A 246 -6.18 -2.08 -7.24
CA ASP A 246 -6.59 -0.66 -7.27
C ASP A 246 -7.53 -0.39 -8.45
N CYS A 247 -8.76 -0.01 -8.13
CA CYS A 247 -9.79 0.41 -9.07
C CYS A 247 -10.07 1.92 -9.03
N SER A 248 -9.04 2.74 -8.76
CA SER A 248 -9.14 4.20 -8.71
C SER A 248 -9.54 4.79 -10.06
N HIS A 249 -10.84 4.74 -10.36
CA HIS A 249 -11.40 5.05 -11.66
C HIS A 249 -11.53 6.55 -11.89
N ASN A 250 -11.41 6.96 -13.14
CA ASN A 250 -11.73 8.31 -13.57
C ASN A 250 -13.26 8.44 -13.72
N PRO A 251 -13.93 9.32 -12.95
CA PRO A 251 -15.38 9.46 -13.02
C PRO A 251 -15.92 9.91 -14.39
N GLU A 252 -15.08 10.48 -15.26
CA GLU A 252 -15.47 10.82 -16.63
C GLU A 252 -15.74 9.58 -17.50
N HIS A 253 -15.25 8.40 -17.07
CA HIS A 253 -15.36 7.12 -17.76
C HIS A 253 -16.20 6.09 -16.98
N GLU A 254 -17.12 6.54 -16.13
CA GLU A 254 -17.93 5.69 -15.24
C GLU A 254 -18.75 4.60 -15.99
N THR A 255 -18.97 4.78 -17.29
CA THR A 255 -19.75 3.85 -18.12
C THR A 255 -19.15 2.44 -18.19
N ILE A 256 -17.86 2.26 -17.89
CA ILE A 256 -17.22 0.93 -17.90
C ILE A 256 -17.76 0.00 -16.81
N PHE A 257 -18.47 0.53 -15.80
CA PHE A 257 -19.06 -0.22 -14.69
C PHE A 257 -20.58 -0.41 -14.84
N LEU A 258 -21.19 0.15 -15.88
CA LEU A 258 -22.65 0.15 -16.03
C LEU A 258 -23.10 -0.97 -16.98
N PRO A 259 -24.19 -1.71 -16.68
CA PRO A 259 -24.73 -2.73 -17.58
C PRO A 259 -25.07 -2.19 -18.97
N ASP A 260 -25.62 -0.99 -19.06
CA ASP A 260 -25.96 -0.36 -20.35
C ASP A 260 -24.79 0.46 -20.94
N GLY A 261 -23.60 0.39 -20.30
CA GLY A 261 -22.42 1.15 -20.67
C GLY A 261 -21.41 0.36 -21.51
N ASN A 262 -20.16 0.80 -21.44
CA ASN A 262 -19.05 0.20 -22.17
C ASN A 262 -18.58 -1.08 -21.44
N ARG A 263 -18.37 -2.17 -22.19
CA ARG A 263 -18.02 -3.49 -21.63
C ARG A 263 -16.67 -4.02 -22.13
N VAL A 264 -15.82 -3.16 -22.70
CA VAL A 264 -14.49 -3.54 -23.22
C VAL A 264 -13.65 -4.29 -22.18
N PHE A 265 -13.74 -3.89 -20.92
CA PHE A 265 -12.93 -4.44 -19.82
C PHE A 265 -13.61 -5.56 -19.03
N TRP A 266 -14.83 -5.97 -19.39
CA TRP A 266 -15.55 -7.01 -18.66
C TRP A 266 -14.96 -8.39 -18.98
N SER A 267 -14.85 -9.26 -17.97
CA SER A 267 -14.45 -10.66 -18.18
C SER A 267 -15.45 -11.41 -19.07
N ASP A 268 -16.76 -11.17 -18.87
CA ASP A 268 -17.83 -11.56 -19.79
C ASP A 268 -18.59 -10.32 -20.30
N PRO A 269 -18.34 -9.86 -21.53
CA PRO A 269 -19.07 -8.74 -22.13
C PRO A 269 -20.57 -9.00 -22.31
N THR A 270 -21.02 -10.26 -22.25
CA THR A 270 -22.44 -10.64 -22.30
C THR A 270 -23.07 -10.80 -20.92
N GLY A 271 -22.26 -10.68 -19.87
CA GLY A 271 -22.68 -10.80 -18.48
C GLY A 271 -23.73 -9.75 -18.07
N PRO A 272 -24.49 -10.02 -16.99
CA PRO A 272 -25.49 -9.09 -16.48
C PRO A 272 -24.90 -7.96 -15.63
N ALA A 273 -23.66 -8.09 -15.16
CA ALA A 273 -22.99 -7.18 -14.24
C ALA A 273 -21.47 -7.22 -14.46
N PRO A 274 -20.74 -6.12 -14.15
CA PRO A 274 -19.28 -6.14 -14.10
C PRO A 274 -18.78 -6.96 -12.89
N THR A 275 -17.54 -7.39 -12.98
CA THR A 275 -16.77 -7.98 -11.86
C THR A 275 -15.52 -7.13 -11.60
N SER A 276 -14.81 -7.35 -10.48
CA SER A 276 -13.54 -6.67 -10.15
C SER A 276 -12.51 -6.76 -11.28
N ALA A 277 -12.60 -7.79 -12.13
CA ALA A 277 -11.81 -7.96 -13.35
C ALA A 277 -11.77 -6.71 -14.24
N VAL A 278 -12.80 -5.86 -14.23
CA VAL A 278 -12.81 -4.59 -14.96
C VAL A 278 -11.57 -3.76 -14.65
N CYS A 279 -11.17 -3.68 -13.37
CA CYS A 279 -10.07 -2.82 -12.93
C CYS A 279 -8.71 -3.43 -13.28
N TRP A 280 -8.58 -4.76 -13.19
CA TRP A 280 -7.40 -5.47 -13.70
C TRP A 280 -7.23 -5.26 -15.20
N ASN A 281 -8.29 -5.54 -15.98
CA ASN A 281 -8.27 -5.46 -17.44
C ASN A 281 -8.08 -4.02 -17.96
N ALA A 282 -8.49 -3.01 -17.20
CA ALA A 282 -8.36 -1.61 -17.55
C ALA A 282 -7.01 -0.98 -17.12
N GLY A 283 -6.28 -1.63 -16.21
CA GLY A 283 -5.16 -1.01 -15.50
C GLY A 283 -3.85 -1.78 -15.53
N VAL A 284 -3.81 -2.98 -16.12
CA VAL A 284 -2.66 -3.88 -16.07
C VAL A 284 -2.39 -4.50 -17.43
N GLU A 285 -1.12 -4.53 -17.81
CA GLU A 285 -0.62 -5.33 -18.93
C GLU A 285 0.42 -6.33 -18.40
N CYS A 286 0.34 -7.57 -18.86
CA CYS A 286 1.28 -8.64 -18.50
C CYS A 286 2.09 -9.09 -19.72
N ALA A 287 3.38 -9.31 -19.51
CA ALA A 287 4.31 -9.79 -20.52
C ALA A 287 4.86 -11.18 -20.16
N GLY A 288 5.31 -11.90 -21.19
CA GLY A 288 5.85 -13.26 -21.08
C GLY A 288 5.09 -14.28 -21.92
N SER A 289 5.64 -15.47 -22.05
CA SER A 289 5.09 -16.53 -22.94
C SER A 289 4.40 -17.68 -22.20
N GLY A 290 4.23 -17.57 -20.88
CA GLY A 290 3.74 -18.64 -20.02
C GLY A 290 2.68 -18.19 -19.01
N ASN A 291 2.22 -19.17 -18.24
CA ASN A 291 1.49 -19.00 -16.99
C ASN A 291 2.30 -19.79 -15.92
N PRO A 292 2.98 -19.12 -14.97
CA PRO A 292 2.93 -17.69 -14.67
C PRO A 292 3.55 -16.79 -15.76
N TYR A 293 3.09 -15.53 -15.80
CA TYR A 293 3.67 -14.43 -16.59
C TYR A 293 5.04 -14.04 -16.04
N ASP A 294 5.88 -13.44 -16.89
CA ASP A 294 7.24 -13.01 -16.50
C ASP A 294 7.18 -11.71 -15.67
N GLU A 295 6.31 -10.78 -16.08
CA GLU A 295 6.07 -9.50 -15.40
C GLU A 295 4.68 -8.95 -15.74
N CYS A 296 4.15 -8.09 -14.87
CA CYS A 296 2.98 -7.25 -15.15
C CYS A 296 3.26 -5.83 -14.65
N HIS A 297 2.81 -4.82 -15.40
CA HIS A 297 3.00 -3.40 -15.12
C HIS A 297 1.68 -2.64 -15.20
N SER A 298 1.59 -1.50 -14.51
CA SER A 298 0.45 -0.60 -14.69
C SER A 298 0.38 -0.09 -16.13
N GLN A 299 -0.82 -0.09 -16.69
CA GLN A 299 -1.07 0.36 -18.05
C GLN A 299 -2.27 1.29 -18.06
N ASP A 300 -2.08 2.48 -18.66
CA ASP A 300 -3.15 3.46 -18.84
C ASP A 300 -3.87 3.16 -20.16
N LEU A 301 -5.16 2.82 -20.07
CA LEU A 301 -6.03 2.47 -21.20
C LEU A 301 -7.22 3.43 -21.29
N ASP A 302 -7.62 3.78 -22.51
CA ASP A 302 -8.82 4.57 -22.80
C ASP A 302 -10.09 3.71 -22.81
N GLU A 303 -11.26 4.30 -23.05
CA GLU A 303 -12.53 3.55 -23.09
C GLU A 303 -12.57 2.44 -24.15
N ASN A 304 -11.72 2.49 -25.18
CA ASN A 304 -11.64 1.49 -26.24
C ASN A 304 -10.63 0.38 -25.94
N GLY A 305 -9.92 0.46 -24.80
CA GLY A 305 -8.83 -0.46 -24.46
C GLY A 305 -7.54 -0.15 -25.22
N GLU A 306 -7.40 1.06 -25.76
CA GLU A 306 -6.18 1.53 -26.43
C GLU A 306 -5.25 2.22 -25.43
N VAL A 307 -3.94 2.04 -25.61
CA VAL A 307 -2.92 2.67 -24.75
C VAL A 307 -2.99 4.19 -24.87
N VAL A 308 -3.15 4.86 -23.73
CA VAL A 308 -3.18 6.32 -23.65
C VAL A 308 -1.76 6.87 -23.84
N THR A 309 -1.64 7.89 -24.69
CA THR A 309 -0.36 8.59 -24.89
C THR A 309 -0.11 9.65 -23.81
N GLU A 310 1.15 9.97 -23.49
CA GLU A 310 1.54 10.89 -22.41
C GLU A 310 0.83 12.27 -22.45
N GLY A 311 0.38 12.74 -23.61
CA GLY A 311 -0.33 14.03 -23.74
C GLY A 311 -1.83 13.97 -23.48
N ALA A 312 -2.38 12.79 -23.19
CA ALA A 312 -3.81 12.50 -23.13
C ALA A 312 -4.18 11.70 -21.87
N VAL A 313 -3.41 11.83 -20.79
CA VAL A 313 -3.59 11.06 -19.53
C VAL A 313 -4.98 11.13 -18.91
N ASP A 314 -5.76 12.18 -19.22
CA ASP A 314 -7.15 12.32 -18.77
C ASP A 314 -8.12 11.37 -19.51
N ASP A 315 -7.70 10.81 -20.66
CA ASP A 315 -8.47 9.81 -21.41
C ASP A 315 -8.39 8.42 -20.75
N ALA A 316 -7.49 8.22 -19.78
CA ALA A 316 -7.39 6.95 -19.07
C ALA A 316 -8.60 6.70 -18.18
N VAL A 317 -9.18 5.49 -18.28
CA VAL A 317 -10.39 5.11 -17.54
C VAL A 317 -10.13 4.87 -16.06
N LEU A 318 -8.91 4.50 -15.71
CA LEU A 318 -8.39 4.56 -14.35
C LEU A 318 -7.40 5.71 -14.26
N HIS A 319 -7.39 6.44 -13.14
CA HIS A 319 -6.42 7.50 -12.96
C HIS A 319 -4.99 6.94 -13.05
N PRO A 320 -4.10 7.54 -13.85
CA PRO A 320 -2.73 7.04 -14.01
C PRO A 320 -1.95 7.01 -12.71
N VAL A 321 -1.12 5.98 -12.52
CA VAL A 321 -0.31 5.80 -11.30
C VAL A 321 0.60 7.00 -11.02
N VAL A 322 1.07 7.68 -12.08
CA VAL A 322 1.89 8.89 -11.98
C VAL A 322 1.21 10.03 -11.20
N ARG A 323 -0.13 10.10 -11.21
CA ARG A 323 -0.90 11.06 -10.39
C ARG A 323 -0.57 10.90 -8.90
N TYR A 324 -0.52 9.66 -8.44
CA TYR A 324 -0.28 9.31 -7.05
C TYR A 324 1.19 9.47 -6.69
N THR A 325 2.09 8.92 -7.50
CA THR A 325 3.53 9.03 -7.23
C THR A 325 3.99 10.49 -7.28
N ALA A 326 3.41 11.33 -8.14
CA ALA A 326 3.71 12.76 -8.17
C ALA A 326 3.25 13.52 -6.92
N GLN A 327 2.07 13.20 -6.37
CA GLN A 327 1.62 13.79 -5.10
C GLN A 327 2.52 13.38 -3.93
N LEU A 328 3.01 12.14 -3.96
CA LEU A 328 3.89 11.58 -2.93
C LEU A 328 5.38 11.87 -3.20
N ALA A 329 5.71 12.46 -4.35
CA ALA A 329 7.09 12.68 -4.78
C ALA A 329 7.80 13.66 -3.86
N GLY A 330 8.91 13.21 -3.28
CA GLY A 330 9.82 14.06 -2.51
C GLY A 330 9.24 14.56 -1.20
N ALA A 331 8.82 13.69 -0.28
CA ALA A 331 7.91 14.20 0.76
C ALA A 331 8.02 13.59 2.15
N GLY A 332 9.13 12.93 2.54
CA GLY A 332 9.14 12.30 3.87
C GLY A 332 7.89 11.42 4.05
N VAL A 333 7.53 10.71 2.98
CA VAL A 333 6.43 9.76 2.94
C VAL A 333 7.03 8.37 2.99
N PHE A 334 6.36 7.47 3.71
CA PHE A 334 6.66 6.06 3.73
C PHE A 334 5.39 5.27 3.42
N VAL A 335 5.30 4.68 2.23
CA VAL A 335 4.16 3.88 1.80
C VAL A 335 4.50 2.41 1.95
N VAL A 336 3.60 1.69 2.62
CA VAL A 336 3.65 0.24 2.83
C VAL A 336 2.30 -0.33 2.45
N SER A 337 2.29 -1.57 1.94
CA SER A 337 1.06 -2.31 1.75
C SER A 337 1.07 -3.69 2.42
N ILE A 338 -0.12 -4.11 2.86
CA ILE A 338 -0.45 -5.49 3.20
C ILE A 338 -1.47 -5.93 2.15
N ASP A 339 -1.02 -6.66 1.15
CA ASP A 339 -1.78 -6.91 -0.08
C ASP A 339 -1.47 -8.28 -0.70
N GLY A 340 -1.94 -8.53 -1.93
CA GLY A 340 -1.86 -9.81 -2.64
C GLY A 340 -0.46 -10.24 -3.09
N VAL A 341 0.53 -10.14 -2.20
CA VAL A 341 1.89 -10.66 -2.39
C VAL A 341 2.12 -11.92 -1.55
N THR A 342 3.02 -12.79 -1.98
CA THR A 342 3.41 -13.96 -1.19
C THR A 342 4.14 -13.57 0.10
N GLU A 343 4.39 -14.53 1.00
CA GLU A 343 5.21 -14.33 2.22
C GLU A 343 6.62 -13.75 1.96
N SER A 344 7.08 -13.78 0.70
CA SER A 344 8.34 -13.14 0.29
C SER A 344 8.22 -11.66 -0.06
N GLY A 345 7.01 -11.08 -0.07
CA GLY A 345 6.74 -9.71 -0.50
C GLY A 345 6.65 -9.52 -2.01
N PHE A 346 6.55 -10.62 -2.78
CA PHE A 346 6.42 -10.59 -4.23
C PHE A 346 5.13 -11.31 -4.69
N PRO A 347 4.36 -10.75 -5.63
CA PRO A 347 3.15 -11.37 -6.15
C PRO A 347 3.45 -12.49 -7.14
N VAL A 348 2.49 -13.40 -7.31
CA VAL A 348 2.42 -14.34 -8.43
C VAL A 348 1.52 -13.75 -9.52
N TYR A 349 2.00 -13.71 -10.76
CA TYR A 349 1.18 -13.33 -11.91
C TYR A 349 0.85 -14.59 -12.71
N ALA A 350 -0.36 -15.11 -12.57
CA ALA A 350 -0.77 -16.37 -13.18
C ALA A 350 -2.27 -16.39 -13.40
N ASP A 351 -2.75 -16.91 -14.53
CA ASP A 351 -4.19 -17.17 -14.68
C ASP A 351 -4.60 -18.34 -13.76
N ALA A 352 -5.79 -18.25 -13.16
CA ALA A 352 -6.40 -19.30 -12.36
C ALA A 352 -7.06 -20.39 -13.24
N LEU A 353 -6.26 -21.13 -14.00
CA LEU A 353 -6.77 -22.15 -14.95
C LEU A 353 -7.57 -23.28 -14.29
N SER A 354 -7.31 -23.57 -13.01
CA SER A 354 -8.05 -24.56 -12.23
C SER A 354 -9.23 -23.99 -11.45
N ASP A 355 -9.41 -22.67 -11.49
CA ASP A 355 -10.48 -21.95 -10.79
C ASP A 355 -11.03 -20.83 -11.70
N PRO A 356 -11.86 -21.20 -12.69
CA PRO A 356 -12.41 -20.26 -13.66
C PRO A 356 -13.30 -19.18 -13.01
N GLU A 357 -13.91 -19.46 -11.86
CA GLU A 357 -14.76 -18.50 -11.15
C GLU A 357 -13.93 -17.34 -10.58
N PHE A 358 -12.76 -17.63 -10.00
CA PHE A 358 -11.81 -16.61 -9.58
C PHE A 358 -11.28 -15.81 -10.78
N GLN A 359 -10.88 -16.50 -11.86
CA GLN A 359 -10.41 -15.85 -13.08
C GLN A 359 -11.44 -14.89 -13.67
N GLU A 360 -12.72 -15.29 -13.71
CA GLU A 360 -13.82 -14.46 -14.20
C GLU A 360 -14.12 -13.27 -13.27
N SER A 361 -13.96 -13.45 -11.96
CA SER A 361 -14.23 -12.42 -10.97
C SER A 361 -13.15 -11.34 -10.94
N PHE A 362 -11.87 -11.70 -11.09
CA PHE A 362 -10.75 -10.78 -10.85
C PHE A 362 -9.85 -10.53 -12.09
N GLY A 363 -10.06 -11.25 -13.19
CA GLY A 363 -9.29 -11.07 -14.44
C GLY A 363 -7.91 -11.73 -14.43
N ILE A 364 -7.49 -12.27 -13.28
CA ILE A 364 -6.23 -12.96 -13.04
C ILE A 364 -6.43 -13.99 -11.92
N GLY A 365 -5.48 -14.91 -11.76
CA GLY A 365 -5.40 -15.76 -10.58
C GLY A 365 -4.80 -15.04 -9.35
N PRO A 366 -4.81 -15.70 -8.18
CA PRO A 366 -4.38 -15.10 -6.93
C PRO A 366 -2.88 -14.77 -6.93
N GLY A 367 -2.53 -13.59 -6.43
CA GLY A 367 -1.16 -13.14 -6.20
C GLY A 367 -0.55 -13.75 -4.95
N CYS A 368 -1.40 -14.07 -3.97
CA CYS A 368 -1.10 -14.93 -2.83
C CYS A 368 -2.26 -15.85 -2.50
N GLU A 369 -1.95 -17.02 -1.93
CA GLU A 369 -2.94 -17.98 -1.47
C GLU A 369 -2.40 -18.74 -0.26
N SER A 370 -3.22 -18.86 0.78
CA SER A 370 -2.92 -19.65 1.97
C SER A 370 -4.21 -20.20 2.60
N SER A 371 -4.11 -20.83 3.76
CA SER A 371 -5.30 -21.21 4.55
C SER A 371 -6.06 -20.02 5.13
N ALA A 372 -5.46 -18.83 5.15
CA ALA A 372 -6.00 -17.59 5.69
C ALA A 372 -6.59 -16.67 4.62
N GLY A 373 -6.67 -17.12 3.35
CA GLY A 373 -7.30 -16.36 2.28
C GLY A 373 -6.52 -16.36 0.97
N ARG A 374 -7.06 -15.63 0.00
CA ARG A 374 -6.52 -15.41 -1.34
C ARG A 374 -6.70 -13.93 -1.66
N ALA A 375 -5.76 -13.37 -2.40
CA ALA A 375 -5.81 -11.96 -2.80
C ALA A 375 -5.26 -11.78 -4.21
N VAL A 376 -5.72 -10.74 -4.90
CA VAL A 376 -5.37 -10.40 -6.27
C VAL A 376 -4.01 -9.70 -6.30
N PRO A 377 -3.14 -9.95 -7.30
CA PRO A 377 -1.81 -9.34 -7.31
C PRO A 377 -1.88 -7.81 -7.52
N PRO A 378 -1.22 -7.00 -6.66
CA PRO A 378 -1.53 -5.57 -6.50
C PRO A 378 -0.67 -4.67 -7.40
N VAL A 379 -0.68 -4.87 -8.73
CA VAL A 379 0.28 -4.23 -9.68
C VAL A 379 0.38 -2.71 -9.51
N ARG A 380 -0.74 -1.99 -9.59
CA ARG A 380 -0.78 -0.52 -9.50
C ARG A 380 -0.35 0.01 -8.11
N ILE A 381 -0.75 -0.67 -7.04
CA ILE A 381 -0.35 -0.34 -5.66
C ILE A 381 1.16 -0.58 -5.49
N ARG A 382 1.67 -1.69 -6.04
CA ARG A 382 3.09 -2.04 -6.03
C ARG A 382 3.93 -1.01 -6.76
N ASP A 383 3.47 -0.46 -7.87
CA ASP A 383 4.18 0.61 -8.57
C ASP A 383 4.31 1.87 -7.70
N VAL A 384 3.27 2.23 -6.94
CA VAL A 384 3.35 3.33 -5.95
C VAL A 384 4.32 3.00 -4.82
N VAL A 385 4.20 1.83 -4.19
CA VAL A 385 5.07 1.42 -3.08
C VAL A 385 6.54 1.38 -3.53
N ALA A 386 6.82 0.77 -4.68
CA ALA A 386 8.16 0.66 -5.25
C ALA A 386 8.74 2.02 -5.61
N SER A 387 7.94 2.92 -6.20
CA SER A 387 8.37 4.26 -6.58
C SER A 387 8.65 5.15 -5.37
N VAL A 388 7.89 5.02 -4.28
CA VAL A 388 7.97 5.94 -3.13
C VAL A 388 8.88 5.41 -2.02
N SER A 389 8.81 4.12 -1.72
CA SER A 389 9.43 3.53 -0.52
C SER A 389 10.37 2.37 -0.79
N GLY A 390 10.28 1.73 -1.95
CA GLY A 390 11.01 0.53 -2.32
C GLY A 390 10.11 -0.71 -2.29
N ALA A 391 10.31 -1.61 -3.25
CA ALA A 391 9.44 -2.78 -3.49
C ALA A 391 9.44 -3.80 -2.36
N GLU A 392 10.38 -3.71 -1.42
CA GLU A 392 10.49 -4.55 -0.21
C GLU A 392 9.49 -4.18 0.90
N ASN A 393 8.72 -3.10 0.72
CA ASN A 393 7.75 -2.61 1.71
C ASN A 393 6.33 -3.12 1.40
N GLN A 394 6.21 -4.39 0.99
CA GLN A 394 4.95 -5.09 0.79
C GLN A 394 4.93 -6.37 1.60
N TYR A 395 3.78 -6.65 2.22
CA TYR A 395 3.58 -7.81 3.07
C TYR A 395 2.32 -8.58 2.64
N SER A 396 2.35 -9.89 2.82
CA SER A 396 1.25 -10.76 2.40
C SER A 396 0.01 -10.54 3.26
N ILE A 397 -1.11 -10.18 2.63
CA ILE A 397 -2.42 -10.20 3.28
C ILE A 397 -2.88 -11.64 3.58
N CYS A 398 -2.40 -12.60 2.79
CA CYS A 398 -2.63 -14.03 3.02
C CYS A 398 -1.85 -14.60 4.22
N SER A 399 -1.11 -13.79 4.99
CA SER A 399 -0.45 -14.25 6.21
C SER A 399 -1.48 -14.61 7.30
N SER A 400 -1.14 -15.56 8.18
CA SER A 400 -2.01 -15.96 9.30
C SER A 400 -2.18 -14.88 10.38
N GLY A 401 -1.41 -13.79 10.29
CA GLY A 401 -1.39 -12.66 11.21
C GLY A 401 -0.44 -11.58 10.70
N PHE A 402 -0.60 -10.35 11.18
CA PHE A 402 0.13 -9.18 10.68
C PHE A 402 1.22 -8.68 11.65
N GLU A 403 1.59 -9.47 12.66
CA GLU A 403 2.60 -9.12 13.65
C GLU A 403 3.96 -8.80 13.01
N VAL A 404 4.35 -9.56 11.98
CA VAL A 404 5.60 -9.35 11.24
C VAL A 404 5.54 -8.05 10.44
N ALA A 405 4.45 -7.84 9.70
CA ALA A 405 4.23 -6.62 8.93
C ALA A 405 4.21 -5.38 9.83
N MET A 406 3.45 -5.39 10.93
CA MET A 406 3.35 -4.27 11.87
C MET A 406 4.68 -3.91 12.53
N ASN A 407 5.49 -4.90 12.91
CA ASN A 407 6.84 -4.66 13.43
C ASN A 407 7.77 -4.04 12.36
N ALA A 408 7.67 -4.52 11.11
CA ALA A 408 8.50 -4.04 10.03
C ALA A 408 8.10 -2.63 9.58
N ILE A 409 6.80 -2.31 9.54
CA ILE A 409 6.27 -0.96 9.34
C ILE A 409 6.84 0.00 10.38
N ALA A 410 6.70 -0.34 11.68
CA ALA A 410 7.21 0.51 12.75
C ALA A 410 8.73 0.71 12.66
N THR A 411 9.48 -0.35 12.33
CA THR A 411 10.93 -0.26 12.12
C THR A 411 11.26 0.64 10.92
N GLY A 412 10.55 0.49 9.81
CA GLY A 412 10.69 1.30 8.60
C GLY A 412 10.40 2.78 8.84
N ILE A 413 9.43 3.09 9.70
CA ILE A 413 9.16 4.44 10.20
C ILE A 413 10.38 4.97 10.97
N LEU A 414 10.86 4.23 11.98
CA LEU A 414 11.97 4.69 12.83
C LEU A 414 13.27 4.95 12.06
N LEU A 415 13.53 4.21 10.98
CA LEU A 415 14.69 4.40 10.10
C LEU A 415 14.63 5.69 9.27
N ARG A 416 13.45 6.27 9.11
CA ARG A 416 13.20 7.48 8.31
C ARG A 416 13.05 8.74 9.17
N LEU A 417 13.00 8.59 10.49
CA LEU A 417 12.97 9.70 11.43
C LEU A 417 14.38 10.21 11.76
N PRO A 418 14.56 11.51 12.05
CA PRO A 418 15.84 12.10 12.40
C PRO A 418 16.41 11.64 13.76
#